data_AF-A0A8S3DLH7-F1
#
_entry.id   AF-A0A8S3DLH7-F1
#
_cell.length_a   1.000
_cell.length_b   1.000
_cell.length_c   1.000
_cell.angle_alpha   90.00
_cell.angle_beta   90.00
_cell.angle_gamma   90.00
#
_symmetry.space_group_name_H-M   'P 1'
#
loop_
_entity.id
_entity.type
_entity.pdbx_description
1 polymer ?
#
loop_
_entity_poly.entity_id
_entity_poly.type
_entity_poly.pdbx_seq_one_letter_code
_entity_poly.pdbx_strand_id
1 'polypeptide(L)'
;ILLFSCLGIVVAKERPELEEERQALIITQAENQRLLKEAEDKILFTLSSSEGNILEDEAAIQTLDSSKVISDEISKKQKIAEETAKKIEASRQDYKPIAEYSAILFFCLNDLPNIDP
;
A
#
# COMPACT_ATOMS: atom_id res chain seq x y z
N ILE A 1 -14.77 -9.31 10.31
CA ILE A 1 -14.08 -8.19 11.01
C ILE A 1 -13.13 -8.75 12.06
N LEU A 2 -13.61 -9.52 13.04
CA LEU A 2 -12.79 -10.05 14.14
C LEU A 2 -11.59 -10.91 13.70
N LEU A 3 -11.76 -11.75 12.66
CA LEU A 3 -10.66 -12.58 12.14
C LEU A 3 -9.48 -11.77 11.57
N PHE A 4 -9.77 -10.69 10.83
CA PHE A 4 -8.73 -9.81 10.29
C PHE A 4 -7.99 -9.07 11.42
N SER A 5 -8.71 -8.69 12.48
CA SER A 5 -8.15 -8.07 13.68
C SER A 5 -7.24 -9.04 14.44
N CYS A 6 -7.69 -10.29 14.66
CA CYS A 6 -6.88 -11.33 15.29
C CYS A 6 -5.64 -11.68 14.47
N LEU A 7 -5.74 -11.75 13.13
CA LEU A 7 -4.58 -12.04 12.28
C LEU A 7 -3.52 -10.96 12.40
N GLY A 8 -3.92 -9.68 12.38
CA GLY A 8 -2.98 -8.57 12.59
C GLY A 8 -2.29 -8.63 13.96
N ILE A 9 -3.04 -8.92 15.02
CA ILE A 9 -2.49 -9.03 16.39
C ILE A 9 -1.53 -10.21 16.51
N VAL A 10 -1.89 -11.38 15.96
CA VAL A 10 -1.06 -12.58 16.03
C VAL A 10 0.22 -12.40 15.23
N VAL A 11 0.15 -11.87 14.01
CA VAL A 11 1.34 -11.60 13.19
C VAL A 11 2.26 -10.59 13.88
N ALA A 12 1.70 -9.50 14.45
CA ALA A 12 2.50 -8.50 15.15
C ALA A 12 3.21 -9.05 16.41
N LYS A 13 2.64 -10.10 17.04
CA LYS A 13 3.24 -10.79 18.19
C LYS A 13 4.27 -11.83 17.79
N GLU A 14 3.96 -12.65 16.80
CA GLU A 14 4.77 -13.80 16.39
C GLU A 14 5.90 -13.43 15.42
N ARG A 15 5.69 -12.40 14.58
CA ARG A 15 6.66 -11.85 13.62
C ARG A 15 6.54 -10.33 13.51
N PRO A 16 7.00 -9.58 14.53
CA PRO A 16 6.95 -8.12 14.53
C PRO A 16 7.66 -7.51 13.30
N GLU A 17 8.77 -8.11 12.86
CA GLU A 17 9.53 -7.65 11.69
C GLU A 17 8.70 -7.70 10.39
N LEU A 18 7.81 -8.67 10.25
CA LEU A 18 6.94 -8.81 9.07
C LEU A 18 5.86 -7.73 9.05
N GLU A 19 5.33 -7.36 10.22
CA GLU A 19 4.33 -6.29 10.33
C GLU A 19 4.99 -4.90 10.18
N GLU A 20 6.21 -4.72 10.67
CA GLU A 20 7.01 -3.50 10.41
C GLU A 20 7.28 -3.32 8.91
N GLU A 21 7.71 -4.38 8.23
CA GLU A 21 7.93 -4.36 6.77
C GLU A 21 6.63 -4.02 6.03
N ARG A 22 5.51 -4.63 6.44
CA ARG A 22 4.18 -4.33 5.88
C ARG A 22 3.81 -2.86 6.07
N GLN A 23 4.02 -2.32 7.26
CA GLN A 23 3.66 -0.93 7.58
C GLN A 23 4.53 0.06 6.80
N ALA A 24 5.83 -0.19 6.70
CA ALA A 24 6.76 0.60 5.89
C ALA A 24 6.38 0.57 4.40
N LEU A 25 5.95 -0.60 3.90
CA LEU A 25 5.50 -0.76 2.53
C LEU A 25 4.23 0.04 2.24
N ILE A 26 3.26 0.05 3.15
CA ILE A 26 2.03 0.86 3.03
C ILE A 26 2.35 2.35 2.90
N ILE A 27 3.24 2.86 3.76
CA ILE A 27 3.67 4.27 3.74
C ILE A 27 4.36 4.57 2.40
N THR A 28 5.26 3.69 1.97
CA THR A 28 5.99 3.85 0.70
C THR A 28 5.05 3.81 -0.51
N GLN A 29 4.07 2.92 -0.53
CA GLN A 29 3.08 2.85 -1.60
C GLN A 29 2.19 4.09 -1.67
N ALA A 30 1.78 4.62 -0.53
CA ALA A 30 1.00 5.86 -0.46
C ALA A 30 1.80 7.07 -0.97
N GLU A 31 3.07 7.17 -0.57
CA GLU A 31 3.96 8.25 -1.04
C GLU A 31 4.26 8.13 -2.53
N ASN A 32 4.53 6.92 -3.04
CA ASN A 32 4.73 6.71 -4.47
C ASN A 32 3.47 7.07 -5.29
N GLN A 33 2.27 6.72 -4.82
CA GLN A 33 1.02 7.13 -5.47
C GLN A 33 0.85 8.66 -5.49
N ARG A 34 1.20 9.33 -4.38
CA ARG A 34 1.16 10.79 -4.28
C ARG A 34 2.09 11.43 -5.30
N LEU A 35 3.34 10.99 -5.36
CA LEU A 35 4.35 11.50 -6.28
C LEU A 35 4.01 11.22 -7.75
N LEU A 36 3.44 10.05 -8.05
CA LEU A 36 2.99 9.71 -9.39
C LEU A 36 1.91 10.69 -9.87
N LYS A 37 0.92 10.96 -9.01
CA LYS A 37 -0.13 11.93 -9.30
C LYS A 37 0.42 13.34 -9.48
N GLU A 38 1.37 13.78 -8.65
CA GLU A 38 2.02 15.07 -8.83
C GLU A 38 2.77 15.20 -10.16
N ALA A 39 3.41 14.11 -10.63
CA ALA A 39 4.07 14.08 -11.93
C ALA A 39 3.05 14.17 -13.07
N GLU A 40 1.92 13.46 -12.98
CA GLU A 40 0.81 13.53 -13.94
C GLU A 40 0.17 14.93 -13.98
N ASP A 41 -0.08 15.52 -12.81
CA ASP A 41 -0.66 16.86 -12.69
C ASP A 41 0.29 17.93 -13.28
N LYS A 42 1.61 17.77 -13.10
CA LYS A 42 2.61 18.64 -13.76
C LYS A 42 2.56 18.52 -15.29
N ILE A 43 2.49 17.30 -15.82
CA ILE A 43 2.37 17.05 -17.26
C ILE A 43 1.10 17.74 -17.81
N LEU A 44 -0.04 17.53 -17.15
CA LEU A 44 -1.31 18.15 -17.53
C LEU A 44 -1.25 19.67 -17.45
N PHE A 45 -0.64 20.20 -16.39
CA PHE A 45 -0.46 21.64 -16.21
C PHE A 45 0.37 22.24 -17.36
N THR A 46 1.53 21.64 -17.67
CA THR A 46 2.39 22.09 -18.76
C THR A 46 1.68 22.03 -20.11
N LEU A 47 0.94 20.96 -20.39
CA LEU A 47 0.14 20.84 -21.62
C LEU A 47 -1.00 21.87 -21.71
N SER A 48 -1.63 22.18 -20.58
CA SER A 48 -2.76 23.14 -20.54
C SER A 48 -2.34 24.60 -20.55
N SER A 49 -1.12 24.89 -20.06
CA SER A 49 -0.58 26.26 -19.95
C SER A 49 0.24 26.67 -21.18
N SER A 50 0.59 25.73 -22.06
CA SER A 50 1.30 26.07 -23.30
C SER A 50 0.36 26.75 -24.29
N GLU A 51 0.56 28.05 -24.53
CA GLU A 51 -0.06 28.76 -25.64
C GLU A 51 0.84 28.64 -26.88
N GLY A 52 0.34 28.03 -27.96
CA GLY A 52 1.12 27.81 -29.20
C GLY A 52 1.63 26.37 -29.35
N ASN A 53 2.65 26.17 -30.18
CA ASN A 53 3.22 24.85 -30.43
C ASN A 53 4.18 24.44 -29.30
N ILE A 54 3.76 23.52 -28.43
CA ILE A 54 4.57 23.03 -27.32
C ILE A 54 5.92 22.42 -27.75
N LEU A 55 6.03 21.97 -29.01
CA LEU A 55 7.27 21.43 -29.57
C LEU A 55 8.34 22.50 -29.83
N GLU A 56 7.97 23.78 -29.72
CA GLU A 56 8.89 24.92 -29.86
C GLU A 56 9.30 25.50 -28.49
N ASP A 57 8.66 25.07 -27.40
CA ASP A 57 8.99 25.46 -26.04
C ASP A 57 9.93 24.44 -25.40
N GLU A 58 11.23 24.74 -25.47
CA GLU A 58 12.30 23.91 -24.92
C GLU A 58 12.14 23.67 -23.40
N ALA A 59 11.60 24.65 -22.66
CA ALA A 59 11.38 24.52 -21.21
C ALA A 59 10.20 23.58 -20.91
N ALA A 60 9.13 23.64 -21.72
CA ALA A 60 8.01 22.71 -21.62
C ALA A 60 8.44 21.27 -21.94
N ILE A 61 9.24 21.07 -23.00
CA ILE A 61 9.78 19.75 -23.37
C ILE A 61 10.62 19.18 -22.24
N GLN A 62 11.55 19.97 -21.68
CA GLN A 62 12.40 19.50 -20.58
C GLN A 62 11.60 19.15 -19.31
N THR A 63 10.54 19.90 -19.02
CA THR A 63 9.62 19.62 -17.91
C THR A 63 8.84 18.33 -18.14
N LEU A 64 8.36 18.09 -19.36
CA LEU A 64 7.66 16.86 -19.73
C LEU A 64 8.58 15.64 -19.67
N ASP A 65 9.79 15.74 -20.21
CA ASP A 65 10.77 14.64 -20.20
C ASP A 65 11.17 14.27 -18.77
N SER A 66 11.48 15.26 -17.92
CA SER A 66 11.82 15.00 -16.52
C SER A 66 10.65 14.40 -15.75
N SER A 67 9.43 14.91 -15.93
CA SER A 67 8.23 14.37 -15.27
C SER A 67 7.89 12.96 -15.73
N LYS A 68 8.11 12.65 -17.01
CA LYS A 68 7.94 11.31 -17.57
C LYS A 68 8.94 10.31 -16.99
N VAL A 69 10.23 10.67 -16.92
CA VAL A 69 11.26 9.81 -16.32
C VAL A 69 10.92 9.51 -14.86
N ILE A 70 10.54 10.52 -14.09
CA ILE A 70 10.14 10.35 -12.68
C ILE A 70 8.92 9.44 -12.56
N SER A 71 7.90 9.65 -13.38
CA SER A 71 6.69 8.82 -13.41
C SER A 71 7.00 7.35 -13.73
N ASP A 72 7.84 7.09 -14.75
CA ASP A 72 8.26 5.75 -15.14
C ASP A 72 9.06 5.05 -14.03
N GLU A 73 9.94 5.78 -13.34
CA GLU A 73 10.69 5.24 -12.19
C GLU A 73 9.78 4.90 -11.00
N ILE A 74 8.84 5.79 -10.66
CA ILE A 74 7.89 5.57 -9.58
C ILE A 74 6.98 4.39 -9.91
N SER A 75 6.50 4.27 -11.15
CA SER A 75 5.66 3.16 -11.60
C SER A 75 6.38 1.81 -11.47
N LYS A 76 7.68 1.75 -11.81
CA LYS A 76 8.51 0.56 -11.57
C LYS A 76 8.63 0.23 -10.07
N LYS A 77 8.87 1.24 -9.22
CA LYS A 77 8.92 1.06 -7.76
C LYS A 77 7.59 0.58 -7.19
N GLN A 78 6.46 1.12 -7.69
CA GLN A 78 5.11 0.72 -7.31
C GLN A 78 4.88 -0.77 -7.59
N LYS A 79 5.28 -1.23 -8.78
CA LYS A 79 5.13 -2.63 -9.18
C LYS A 79 5.93 -3.58 -8.28
N ILE A 80 7.18 -3.22 -7.95
CA ILE A 80 8.01 -3.99 -7.02
C ILE A 80 7.36 -4.01 -5.62
N ALA A 81 6.84 -2.86 -5.16
CA ALA A 81 6.14 -2.77 -3.89
C ALA A 81 4.89 -3.65 -3.85
N GLU A 82 4.09 -3.70 -4.93
CA GLU A 82 2.93 -4.59 -5.02
C GLU A 82 3.30 -6.08 -5.00
N GLU A 83 4.36 -6.48 -5.70
CA GLU A 83 4.86 -7.86 -5.65
C GLU A 83 5.35 -8.21 -4.24
N THR A 84 6.01 -7.28 -3.56
CA THR A 84 6.45 -7.45 -2.18
C THR A 84 5.26 -7.55 -1.22
N ALA A 85 4.23 -6.72 -1.40
CA ALA A 85 3.00 -6.77 -0.61
C ALA A 85 2.29 -8.12 -0.74
N LYS A 86 2.26 -8.69 -1.96
CA LYS A 86 1.69 -10.03 -2.19
C LYS A 86 2.49 -11.11 -1.47
N LYS A 87 3.82 -11.04 -1.46
CA LYS A 87 4.68 -11.98 -0.72
C LYS A 87 4.44 -11.88 0.79
N ILE A 88 4.39 -10.66 1.32
CA ILE A 88 4.08 -10.42 2.73
C ILE A 88 2.70 -10.98 3.08
N GLU A 89 1.69 -10.73 2.27
CA GLU A 89 0.34 -11.24 2.53
C GLU A 89 0.30 -12.77 2.46
N ALA A 90 1.02 -13.40 1.53
CA ALA A 90 1.16 -14.85 1.49
C ALA A 90 1.78 -15.40 2.79
N SER A 91 2.88 -14.80 3.27
CA SER A 91 3.49 -15.17 4.56
C SER A 91 2.56 -14.96 5.75
N ARG A 92 1.65 -13.98 5.70
CA ARG A 92 0.66 -13.75 6.76
C ARG A 92 -0.42 -14.84 6.80
N GLN A 93 -0.72 -15.49 5.67
CA GLN A 93 -1.73 -16.56 5.63
C GLN A 93 -1.32 -17.79 6.46
N ASP A 94 -0.03 -18.01 6.71
CA ASP A 94 0.45 -19.09 7.57
C ASP A 94 -0.06 -18.95 9.02
N TYR A 95 -0.39 -17.73 9.45
CA TYR A 95 -0.94 -17.44 10.78
C TYR A 95 -2.46 -17.44 10.81
N LYS A 96 -3.13 -17.69 9.68
CA LYS A 96 -4.59 -17.71 9.62
C LYS A 96 -5.22 -18.77 10.54
N PRO A 97 -4.73 -20.03 10.60
CA PRO A 97 -5.35 -21.04 11.47
C PRO A 97 -5.35 -20.65 12.95
N ILE A 98 -4.25 -20.04 13.43
CA ILE A 98 -4.13 -19.61 14.83
C ILE A 98 -4.95 -18.35 15.12
N ALA A 99 -5.12 -17.47 14.13
CA ALA A 99 -6.03 -16.32 14.22
C ALA A 99 -7.51 -16.75 14.27
N GLU A 100 -7.89 -17.78 13.49
CA GLU A 100 -9.22 -18.38 13.53
C GLU A 100 -9.51 -19.02 14.89
N TYR A 101 -8.56 -19.80 15.42
CA TYR A 101 -8.67 -20.39 16.75
C TYR A 101 -8.86 -19.32 17.84
N SER A 102 -8.06 -18.26 17.79
CA SER A 102 -8.15 -17.13 18.73
C SER A 102 -9.50 -16.42 18.64
N ALA A 103 -10.04 -16.25 17.43
CA ALA A 103 -11.36 -15.65 17.23
C ALA A 103 -12.48 -16.54 17.80
N ILE A 104 -12.41 -17.86 17.61
CA ILE A 104 -13.37 -18.82 18.17
C ILE A 104 -13.36 -18.75 19.70
N LEU A 105 -12.18 -18.80 20.33
CA LEU A 105 -12.06 -18.67 21.78
C LEU A 105 -12.65 -17.36 22.31
N PHE A 106 -12.42 -16.24 21.61
CA PHE A 106 -13.01 -14.96 21.97
C PHE A 106 -14.54 -15.03 21.96
N PHE A 107 -15.16 -15.61 20.93
CA PHE A 107 -16.61 -15.77 20.88
C PHE A 107 -17.12 -16.70 21.99
N CYS A 108 -16.48 -17.87 22.20
CA CYS A 108 -16.86 -18.77 23.28
C CYS A 108 -16.81 -18.09 24.68
N LEU A 109 -15.79 -17.26 24.93
CA LEU A 109 -15.68 -16.50 26.17
C LEU A 109 -16.75 -15.42 26.31
N ASN A 110 -17.17 -14.79 25.21
CA ASN A 110 -18.27 -13.81 25.23
C ASN A 110 -19.65 -14.45 25.35
N ASP A 111 -19.79 -15.70 24.89
CA ASP A 111 -21.04 -16.46 25.00
C ASP A 111 -21.20 -17.16 26.37
N LEU A 112 -20.10 -17.41 27.08
CA LEU A 112 -20.09 -18.03 28.42
C LEU A 112 -21.01 -17.33 29.44
N PRO A 113 -21.05 -15.98 29.54
CA PRO A 113 -21.94 -15.26 30.45
C PRO A 113 -23.42 -15.34 30.09
N ASN A 114 -23.77 -15.79 28.87
CA ASN A 114 -25.15 -16.00 28.41
C ASN A 114 -25.66 -17.42 28.66
N ILE A 115 -24.80 -18.33 29.14
CA ILE A 115 -25.25 -19.58 29.72
C ILE A 115 -25.62 -19.26 31.18
N ASP A 116 -26.89 -19.44 31.52
CA ASP A 116 -27.51 -19.15 32.83
C ASP A 116 -26.63 -19.62 34.03
N PRO A 117 -26.70 -18.94 35.20
CA PRO A 117 -25.72 -19.05 36.29
C PRO A 117 -25.65 -20.42 36.98
#